data_AF-A0A1C3EA62-F1
#
_entry.id   AF-A0A1C3EA62-F1
#
_cell.length_a   1.000
_cell.length_b   1.000
_cell.length_c   1.000
_cell.angle_alpha   90.00
_cell.angle_beta   90.00
_cell.angle_gamma   90.00
#
_symmetry.space_group_name_H-M   'P 1'
#
loop_
_entity.id
_entity.type
_entity.pdbx_description
1 polymer ?
#
loop_
_entity_poly.entity_id
_entity_poly.type
_entity_poly.pdbx_seq_one_letter_code
_entity_poly.pdbx_strand_id
1 'polypeptide(L)'
;MYITIDGDDIGQMITSSYLKNDLNELSRINHIVNEKTILISEFLKDYGFNIIFCAADGVAAYAEIEKVDEVFIFNSIKSIAYPQIHFSVGVGSTLREAYIALLSAKSSGKHCLHNFSALN
;
A
#
# COMPACT_ATOMS: atom_id res chain seq x y z
N MET A 1 15.25 4.39 -5.24
CA MET A 1 14.37 4.19 -4.06
C MET A 1 13.36 3.10 -4.35
N TYR A 2 13.05 2.27 -3.36
CA TYR A 2 11.99 1.26 -3.42
C TYR A 2 10.84 1.67 -2.51
N ILE A 3 9.61 1.41 -2.97
CA ILE A 3 8.38 1.58 -2.20
C ILE A 3 7.60 0.27 -2.25
N THR A 4 7.05 -0.13 -1.11
CA THR A 4 6.09 -1.22 -1.03
C THR A 4 4.90 -0.77 -0.21
N ILE A 5 3.71 -1.13 -0.67
CA ILE A 5 2.41 -0.68 -0.19
C ILE A 5 1.58 -1.92 0.00
N ASP A 6 0.85 -2.00 1.11
CA ASP A 6 -0.01 -3.13 1.39
C ASP A 6 -1.24 -2.67 2.17
N GLY A 7 -2.40 -3.20 1.79
CA GLY A 7 -3.68 -2.90 2.41
C GLY A 7 -3.74 -3.31 3.87
N ASP A 8 -4.41 -2.47 4.64
CA ASP A 8 -4.63 -2.70 6.05
C ASP A 8 -5.98 -3.38 6.27
N ASP A 9 -5.97 -4.46 7.05
CA ASP A 9 -7.15 -5.24 7.47
C ASP A 9 -7.96 -5.92 6.36
N ILE A 10 -7.49 -5.91 5.11
CA ILE A 10 -8.18 -6.55 3.97
C ILE A 10 -8.47 -8.03 4.23
N GLY A 11 -7.48 -8.79 4.72
CA GLY A 11 -7.68 -10.20 5.07
C GLY A 11 -8.73 -10.41 6.17
N GLN A 12 -8.82 -9.49 7.14
CA GLN A 12 -9.82 -9.55 8.21
C GLN A 12 -11.22 -9.22 7.68
N MET A 13 -11.32 -8.23 6.79
CA MET A 13 -12.57 -7.86 6.11
C MET A 13 -13.11 -9.04 5.30
N ILE A 14 -12.26 -9.66 4.48
CA ILE A 14 -12.60 -10.87 3.70
C ILE A 14 -13.08 -11.99 4.63
N THR A 15 -12.32 -12.26 5.70
CA THR A 15 -12.68 -13.30 6.68
C THR A 15 -14.04 -13.01 7.32
N SER A 16 -14.33 -11.76 7.66
CA SER A 16 -15.62 -11.35 8.23
C SER A 16 -16.78 -11.62 7.27
N SER A 17 -16.61 -11.33 5.97
CA SER A 17 -17.63 -11.61 4.96
C SER A 17 -17.94 -13.10 4.85
N TYR A 18 -16.91 -13.96 4.85
CA TYR A 18 -17.12 -15.41 4.86
C TYR A 18 -17.87 -15.88 6.12
N LEU A 19 -17.46 -15.42 7.31
CA LEU A 19 -18.09 -15.82 8.57
C LEU A 19 -19.55 -15.36 8.68
N LYS A 20 -19.90 -14.25 8.05
CA LYS A 20 -21.27 -13.71 8.00
C LYS A 20 -22.09 -14.23 6.82
N ASN A 21 -21.49 -15.03 5.94
CA ASN A 21 -22.08 -15.45 4.67
C ASN A 21 -22.56 -14.25 3.81
N ASP A 22 -21.78 -13.15 3.83
CA ASP A 22 -22.11 -11.89 3.16
C ASP A 22 -21.42 -11.80 1.80
N LEU A 23 -22.08 -12.34 0.79
CA LEU A 23 -21.61 -12.35 -0.60
C LEU A 23 -21.40 -10.93 -1.15
N ASN A 24 -22.29 -10.00 -0.81
CA ASN A 24 -22.25 -8.65 -1.35
C ASN A 24 -21.04 -7.89 -0.81
N GLU A 25 -20.79 -8.01 0.49
CA GLU A 25 -19.63 -7.38 1.11
C GLU A 25 -18.32 -7.97 0.60
N LEU A 26 -18.23 -9.29 0.43
CA LEU A 26 -17.05 -9.93 -0.14
C LEU A 26 -16.76 -9.42 -1.57
N SER A 27 -17.81 -9.32 -2.39
CA SER A 27 -17.69 -8.77 -3.75
C SER A 27 -17.29 -7.29 -3.74
N ARG A 28 -17.86 -6.50 -2.83
CA ARG A 28 -17.54 -5.07 -2.66
C ARG A 28 -16.09 -4.87 -2.28
N ILE A 29 -15.57 -5.64 -1.32
CA ILE A 29 -14.18 -5.59 -0.88
C ILE A 29 -13.24 -5.90 -2.05
N ASN A 30 -13.49 -6.99 -2.78
CA ASN A 30 -12.68 -7.35 -3.94
C ASN A 30 -12.67 -6.25 -5.00
N HIS A 31 -13.82 -5.64 -5.30
CA HIS A 31 -13.88 -4.55 -6.27
C HIS A 31 -13.06 -3.34 -5.83
N ILE A 32 -13.25 -2.88 -4.60
CA ILE A 32 -12.56 -1.70 -4.05
C ILE A 32 -11.05 -1.95 -3.97
N VAL A 33 -10.62 -3.10 -3.46
CA VAL A 33 -9.19 -3.43 -3.35
C VAL A 33 -8.55 -3.39 -4.73
N ASN A 34 -9.12 -4.07 -5.73
CA ASN A 34 -8.57 -4.06 -7.08
C ASN A 34 -8.53 -2.65 -7.69
N GLU A 35 -9.63 -1.89 -7.55
CA GLU A 35 -9.71 -0.51 -8.05
C GLU A 35 -8.62 0.37 -7.44
N LYS A 36 -8.48 0.36 -6.11
CA LYS A 36 -7.51 1.22 -5.40
C LYS A 36 -6.07 0.81 -5.67
N THR A 37 -5.77 -0.49 -5.71
CA THR A 37 -4.44 -1.00 -6.03
C THR A 37 -4.03 -0.56 -7.45
N ILE A 38 -4.95 -0.62 -8.42
CA ILE A 38 -4.69 -0.13 -9.79
C ILE A 38 -4.42 1.38 -9.78
N LEU A 39 -5.28 2.19 -9.17
CA LEU A 39 -5.11 3.65 -9.12
C LEU A 39 -3.80 4.06 -8.44
N ILE A 40 -3.40 3.37 -7.37
CA ILE A 40 -2.11 3.59 -6.71
C ILE A 40 -0.97 3.25 -7.67
N SER A 41 -1.07 2.14 -8.41
CA SER A 41 -0.04 1.75 -9.38
C SER A 41 0.10 2.75 -10.52
N GLU A 42 -1.01 3.31 -11.00
CA GLU A 42 -1.03 4.34 -12.05
C GLU A 42 -0.42 5.65 -11.54
N PHE A 43 -0.83 6.10 -10.36
CA PHE A 43 -0.24 7.26 -9.70
C PHE A 43 1.28 7.13 -9.54
N LEU A 44 1.78 5.97 -9.08
CA LEU A 44 3.21 5.73 -8.95
C LEU A 44 3.92 5.76 -10.31
N LYS A 45 3.33 5.20 -11.37
CA LYS A 45 3.88 5.27 -12.73
C LYS A 45 3.98 6.72 -13.22
N ASP A 46 2.92 7.50 -13.04
CA ASP A 46 2.88 8.92 -13.41
C ASP A 46 3.92 9.75 -12.64
N TYR A 47 4.22 9.34 -11.42
CA TYR A 47 5.28 9.92 -10.59
C TYR A 47 6.70 9.42 -10.95
N GLY A 48 6.83 8.52 -11.94
CA GLY A 48 8.12 8.04 -12.44
C GLY A 48 8.64 6.76 -11.80
N PHE A 49 7.78 5.99 -11.12
CA PHE A 49 8.13 4.66 -10.64
C PHE A 49 7.89 3.58 -11.69
N ASN A 50 8.76 2.57 -11.68
CA ASN A 50 8.56 1.30 -12.35
C ASN A 50 7.87 0.32 -11.38
N ILE A 51 6.71 -0.19 -11.76
CA ILE A 51 5.96 -1.17 -10.97
C ILE A 51 6.61 -2.55 -11.10
N ILE A 52 6.91 -3.17 -9.97
CA ILE A 52 7.44 -4.54 -9.87
C ILE A 52 6.31 -5.51 -9.57
N PHE A 53 5.38 -5.11 -8.70
CA PHE A 53 4.28 -5.94 -8.21
C PHE A 53 3.03 -5.08 -8.05
N CYS A 54 1.88 -5.62 -8.47
CA CYS A 54 0.57 -4.99 -8.31
C CYS A 54 -0.48 -6.10 -8.34
N ALA A 55 -0.84 -6.64 -7.18
CA ALA A 55 -1.82 -7.70 -7.08
C ALA A 55 -2.49 -7.70 -5.69
N ALA A 56 -3.75 -8.13 -5.65
CA ALA A 56 -4.57 -8.06 -4.45
C ALA A 56 -4.52 -6.65 -3.84
N ASP A 57 -4.09 -6.54 -2.58
CA ASP A 57 -3.93 -5.31 -1.82
C ASP A 57 -2.49 -4.79 -1.78
N GLY A 58 -1.57 -5.39 -2.56
CA GLY A 58 -0.15 -5.05 -2.55
C GLY A 58 0.33 -4.36 -3.82
N VAL A 59 1.16 -3.32 -3.66
CA VAL A 59 1.89 -2.65 -4.75
C VAL A 59 3.36 -2.49 -4.36
N ALA A 60 4.29 -2.91 -5.20
CA ALA A 60 5.71 -2.63 -5.03
C ALA A 60 6.30 -2.00 -6.30
N ALA A 61 7.13 -0.99 -6.11
CA ALA A 61 7.70 -0.22 -7.20
C ALA A 61 9.10 0.32 -6.85
N TYR A 62 9.84 0.76 -7.86
CA TYR A 62 11.11 1.45 -7.67
C TYR A 62 11.24 2.64 -8.62
N ALA A 63 12.02 3.63 -8.20
CA ALA A 63 12.36 4.79 -9.02
C ALA A 63 13.86 5.07 -8.91
N GLU A 64 14.46 5.49 -10.03
CA GLU A 64 15.85 5.96 -10.11
C GLU A 64 15.95 7.49 -9.89
N ILE A 65 14.98 8.06 -9.16
CA ILE A 65 14.89 9.49 -8.90
C ILE A 65 15.71 9.84 -7.66
N GLU A 66 16.54 10.88 -7.74
CA GLU A 66 17.45 11.30 -6.65
C GLU A 66 16.72 11.78 -5.38
N LYS A 67 15.57 12.43 -5.54
CA LYS A 67 14.73 12.90 -4.42
C LYS A 67 13.28 12.62 -4.70
N VAL A 68 12.65 11.92 -3.76
CA VAL A 68 11.22 11.66 -3.78
C VAL A 68 10.61 12.26 -2.52
N ASP A 69 9.53 13.02 -2.69
CA ASP A 69 8.76 13.50 -1.55
C ASP A 69 7.84 12.38 -1.03
N GLU A 70 8.36 11.61 -0.07
CA GLU A 70 7.68 10.48 0.54
C GLU A 70 6.37 10.90 1.21
N VAL A 71 6.31 12.11 1.78
CA VAL A 71 5.12 12.65 2.45
C VAL A 71 4.03 12.96 1.42
N PHE A 72 4.40 13.59 0.30
CA PHE A 72 3.48 13.84 -0.80
C PHE A 72 2.91 12.53 -1.38
N ILE A 73 3.78 11.54 -1.63
CA ILE A 73 3.36 10.23 -2.13
C ILE A 73 2.39 9.57 -1.15
N PHE A 74 2.72 9.53 0.13
CA PHE A 74 1.87 8.90 1.13
C PHE A 74 0.51 9.59 1.24
N ASN A 75 0.47 10.92 1.25
CA ASN A 75 -0.79 11.67 1.29
C ASN A 75 -1.64 11.42 0.05
N SER A 76 -1.01 11.28 -1.12
CA SER A 76 -1.71 10.96 -2.38
C SER A 76 -2.30 9.55 -2.33
N ILE A 77 -1.54 8.55 -1.90
CA ILE A 77 -2.02 7.17 -1.70
C ILE A 77 -3.18 7.15 -0.71
N LYS A 78 -3.06 7.86 0.41
CA LYS A 78 -4.11 7.97 1.42
C LYS A 78 -5.37 8.61 0.84
N SER A 79 -5.24 9.65 0.02
CA SER A 79 -6.37 10.31 -0.64
C SER A 79 -7.06 9.42 -1.67
N ILE A 80 -6.33 8.54 -2.36
CA ILE A 80 -6.91 7.59 -3.32
C ILE A 80 -7.75 6.53 -2.59
N ALA A 81 -7.26 6.06 -1.45
CA ALA A 81 -7.84 4.94 -0.70
C ALA A 81 -8.99 5.33 0.25
N TYR A 82 -8.89 6.51 0.88
CA TYR A 82 -9.86 6.98 1.86
C TYR A 82 -11.21 7.35 1.21
N PRO A 83 -12.36 7.14 1.88
CA PRO A 83 -12.57 6.52 3.20
C PRO A 83 -12.77 5.01 3.18
N GLN A 84 -12.52 4.36 2.04
CA GLN A 84 -13.00 3.00 1.79
C GLN A 84 -12.08 1.93 2.36
N ILE A 85 -10.77 2.11 2.21
CA ILE A 85 -9.72 1.25 2.76
C ILE A 85 -8.50 2.10 3.14
N HIS A 86 -7.55 1.47 3.81
CA HIS A 86 -6.30 2.08 4.20
C HIS A 86 -5.11 1.23 3.77
N PHE A 87 -3.94 1.85 3.71
CA PHE A 87 -2.70 1.22 3.33
C PHE A 87 -1.58 1.64 4.27
N SER A 88 -0.67 0.70 4.51
CA SER A 88 0.63 0.95 5.12
C SER A 88 1.69 0.96 4.03
N VAL A 89 2.71 1.80 4.22
CA VAL A 89 3.76 2.02 3.22
C VAL A 89 5.14 1.87 3.85
N GLY A 90 6.02 1.15 3.18
CA GLY A 90 7.43 1.04 3.52
C GLY A 90 8.30 1.56 2.39
N VAL A 91 9.29 2.39 2.71
CA VAL A 91 10.28 2.90 1.76
C VAL A 91 11.71 2.57 2.20
N GLY A 92 12.58 2.36 1.23
CA GLY A 92 13.99 2.02 1.47
C GLY A 92 14.87 2.09 0.23
N SER A 93 16.17 1.94 0.42
CA SER A 93 17.15 1.95 -0.68
C SER A 93 17.21 0.62 -1.41
N THR A 94 16.76 -0.46 -0.78
CA THR A 94 16.61 -1.79 -1.37
C THR A 94 15.18 -2.32 -1.17
N LEU A 95 14.78 -3.30 -1.98
CA LEU A 95 13.50 -3.99 -1.82
C LEU A 95 13.33 -4.59 -0.41
N ARG A 96 14.43 -5.14 0.15
CA ARG A 96 14.44 -5.69 1.52
C ARG A 96 14.16 -4.61 2.57
N GLU A 97 14.80 -3.45 2.45
CA GLU A 97 14.62 -2.34 3.39
C GLU A 97 13.19 -1.80 3.35
N ALA A 98 12.65 -1.59 2.14
CA ALA A 98 11.27 -1.15 1.96
C ALA A 98 10.30 -2.16 2.60
N TYR A 99 10.54 -3.47 2.46
CA TYR A 99 9.72 -4.49 3.09
C TYR A 99 9.82 -4.50 4.63
N ILE A 100 11.03 -4.35 5.19
CA ILE A 100 11.20 -4.23 6.66
C ILE A 100 10.46 -3.00 7.18
N ALA A 101 10.56 -1.87 6.47
CA ALA A 101 9.84 -0.66 6.84
C ALA A 101 8.32 -0.85 6.80
N LEU A 102 7.79 -1.55 5.79
CA LEU A 102 6.37 -1.89 5.72
C LEU A 102 5.92 -2.79 6.88
N LEU A 103 6.70 -3.81 7.24
CA LEU A 103 6.41 -4.65 8.41
C LEU A 103 6.35 -3.83 9.69
N SER A 104 7.25 -2.86 9.84
CA SER A 104 7.24 -1.92 10.96
C SER A 104 5.96 -1.06 10.94
N ALA A 105 5.61 -0.47 9.79
CA ALA A 105 4.40 0.34 9.63
C ALA A 105 3.12 -0.44 10.02
N LYS A 106 2.99 -1.69 9.55
CA LYS A 106 1.86 -2.57 9.89
C LYS A 106 1.82 -2.94 11.37
N SER A 107 2.97 -3.08 12.01
CA SER A 107 3.06 -3.46 13.43
C SER A 107 2.84 -2.29 14.39
N SER A 108 3.13 -1.05 13.94
CA SER A 108 3.05 0.17 14.74
C SER A 108 1.66 0.82 14.78
N GLY A 109 0.62 0.13 14.30
CA GLY A 109 -0.76 0.63 14.32
C GLY A 109 -1.39 0.87 12.94
N LYS A 110 -0.67 0.55 11.85
CA LYS A 110 -1.12 0.64 10.46
C LYS A 110 -1.38 2.08 9.98
N HIS A 111 -1.77 2.23 8.71
CA HIS A 111 -2.17 3.51 8.12
C HIS A 111 -1.05 4.57 8.15
N CYS A 112 0.21 4.15 8.07
CA CYS A 112 1.36 5.02 8.14
C CYS A 112 2.41 4.66 7.09
N LEU A 113 3.32 5.61 6.85
CA LEU A 113 4.55 5.39 6.08
C LEU A 113 5.71 5.31 7.04
N HIS A 114 6.51 4.25 6.93
CA HIS A 114 7.81 4.16 7.59
C HIS A 114 8.93 4.19 6.53
N ASN A 115 9.99 4.93 6.83
CA ASN A 115 11.22 4.92 6.07
C ASN A 115 12.26 4.09 6.83
N PHE A 116 12.86 3.10 6.18
CA PHE A 116 13.87 2.25 6.80
C PHE A 116 15.02 3.04 7.43
N SER A 117 15.45 4.13 6.79
CA SER A 117 16.54 4.97 7.30
C SER A 117 16.22 5.66 8.64
N ALA A 118 14.93 5.84 8.95
CA ALA A 118 14.45 6.47 10.18
C ALA A 118 14.11 5.44 11.30
N LEU A 119 14.25 4.14 11.04
CA LEU A 119 14.01 3.09 12.02
C LEU A 119 15.25 2.72 12.85
N ASN A 120 16.42 3.28 12.51
CA ASN A 120 17.70 3.06 13.18
C ASN A 120 18.09 4.26 14.06
#